data_AF-A0A950C9M9-F1
#
_entry.id   AF-A0A950C9M9-F1
#
_cell.length_a   1.000
_cell.length_b   1.000
_cell.length_c   1.000
_cell.angle_alpha   90.00
_cell.angle_beta   90.00
_cell.angle_gamma   90.00
#
_symmetry.space_group_name_H-M   'P 1'
#
loop_
_entity.id
_entity.type
_entity.pdbx_description
1 polymer ?
#
loop_
_entity_poly.entity_id
_entity_poly.type
_entity_poly.pdbx_seq_one_letter_code
_entity_poly.pdbx_strand_id
1 'polypeptide(L)'
;AYFNYIAAQAAVDAAQTLTTSAAENFRVNRIRFKAGVGTSLELSDALLSTTQAENSYISALADLRVSLVSLQRAAGLLPPQI
;
A
#
# COMPACT_ATOMS: atom_id res chain seq x y z
N ALA A 1 -14.18 -7.40 15.52
CA ALA A 1 -13.65 -8.14 14.36
C ALA A 1 -14.15 -7.57 13.04
N TYR A 2 -15.47 -7.44 12.82
CA TYR A 2 -16.03 -6.88 11.58
C TYR A 2 -15.52 -5.47 11.22
N PHE A 3 -15.60 -4.52 12.16
CA PHE A 3 -15.10 -3.16 11.92
C PHE A 3 -13.60 -3.10 11.59
N ASN A 4 -12.78 -3.99 12.18
CA ASN A 4 -11.36 -4.07 11.87
C ASN A 4 -11.11 -4.55 10.43
N TYR A 5 -11.92 -5.49 9.94
CA TYR A 5 -11.86 -5.95 8.55
C TYR A 5 -12.24 -4.83 7.57
N ILE A 6 -13.32 -4.09 7.84
CA ILE A 6 -13.72 -2.95 7.01
C ILE A 6 -12.66 -1.84 7.01
N ALA A 7 -12.07 -1.54 8.17
CA ALA A 7 -10.99 -0.56 8.27
C ALA A 7 -9.74 -1.01 7.49
N ALA A 8 -9.37 -2.29 7.57
CA ALA A 8 -8.25 -2.84 6.81
C ALA A 8 -8.52 -2.81 5.30
N GLN A 9 -9.76 -3.04 4.86
CA GLN A 9 -10.13 -2.92 3.45
C GLN A 9 -9.97 -1.48 2.95
N ALA A 10 -10.47 -0.51 3.71
CA ALA A 10 -10.29 0.90 3.37
C ALA A 10 -8.80 1.31 3.36
N ALA A 11 -7.98 0.74 4.25
CA ALA A 11 -6.54 0.98 4.27
C ALA A 11 -5.84 0.42 3.02
N VAL A 12 -6.25 -0.76 2.52
CA VAL A 12 -5.76 -1.32 1.26
C VAL A 12 -6.08 -0.40 0.09
N ASP A 13 -7.32 0.09 -0.01
CA ASP A 13 -7.77 0.97 -1.10
C ASP A 13 -7.00 2.31 -1.08
N ALA A 14 -6.78 2.87 0.12
CA ALA A 14 -5.98 4.07 0.30
C ALA A 14 -4.51 3.85 -0.08
N ALA A 15 -3.92 2.73 0.34
CA ALA A 15 -2.53 2.40 0.02
C ALA A 15 -2.35 2.15 -1.49
N GLN A 16 -3.31 1.51 -2.17
CA GLN A 16 -3.29 1.35 -3.62
C GLN A 16 -3.32 2.69 -4.37
N THR A 17 -4.15 3.63 -3.89
CA THR A 17 -4.23 4.99 -4.44
C THR A 17 -2.91 5.74 -4.25
N LEU A 18 -2.28 5.57 -3.09
CA LEU A 18 -0.96 6.13 -2.78
C LEU A 18 0.11 5.56 -3.71
N THR A 19 0.16 4.24 -3.92
CA THR A 19 1.10 3.60 -4.85
C THR A 19 0.95 4.15 -6.27
N THR A 20 -0.29 4.30 -6.74
CA THR A 20 -0.57 4.85 -8.07
C THR A 20 -0.08 6.30 -8.19
N SER A 21 -0.34 7.11 -7.18
CA SER A 21 0.08 8.52 -7.14
C SER A 21 1.62 8.65 -7.09
N ALA A 22 2.29 7.83 -6.28
CA ALA A 22 3.74 7.82 -6.16
C ALA A 22 4.41 7.35 -7.47
N ALA A 23 3.89 6.31 -8.11
CA ALA A 23 4.38 5.83 -9.39
C ALA A 23 4.27 6.90 -10.50
N GLU A 24 3.17 7.65 -10.52
CA GLU A 24 2.99 8.76 -11.45
C GLU A 24 3.95 9.92 -11.15
N ASN A 25 4.18 10.25 -9.87
CA ASN A 25 5.18 11.23 -9.46
C ASN A 25 6.59 10.82 -9.92
N PHE A 26 6.98 9.56 -9.73
CA PHE A 26 8.25 9.04 -10.22
C PHE A 26 8.35 9.10 -11.75
N ARG A 27 7.26 8.81 -12.47
CA ARG A 27 7.21 8.96 -13.93
C ARG A 27 7.50 10.40 -14.36
N VAL A 28 6.86 11.38 -13.73
CA VAL A 28 7.07 12.82 -14.02
C VAL A 28 8.50 13.24 -13.71
N ASN A 29 9.03 12.89 -12.53
CA ASN A 29 10.40 13.25 -12.15
C ASN A 29 11.45 12.61 -13.06
N ARG A 30 11.23 11.38 -13.51
CA ARG A 30 12.09 10.72 -14.50
C ARG A 30 12.10 11.45 -15.85
N ILE A 31 10.97 11.98 -16.30
CA ILE A 31 10.90 12.79 -17.52
C ILE A 31 11.64 14.12 -17.35
N ARG A 32 11.41 14.83 -16.23
CA ARG A 32 12.11 16.09 -15.91
C ARG A 32 13.62 15.92 -15.86
N PHE A 33 14.09 14.87 -15.18
CA PHE A 33 15.52 14.52 -15.11
C PHE A 33 16.11 14.28 -16.49
N LYS A 34 15.45 13.48 -17.34
CA LYS A 34 15.90 13.22 -18.73
C LYS A 34 15.92 14.47 -19.61
N ALA A 35 15.03 15.42 -19.36
CA ALA A 35 14.99 16.71 -20.04
C ALA A 35 15.99 17.74 -19.48
N GLY A 36 16.73 17.39 -18.42
CA GLY A 36 17.70 18.30 -17.78
C GLY A 36 17.07 19.41 -16.91
N VAL A 37 15.76 19.35 -16.67
CA VAL A 37 15.01 20.34 -15.86
C VAL A 37 14.66 19.82 -14.46
N GLY A 38 15.15 18.63 -14.11
CA GLY A 38 15.01 18.00 -12.80
C GLY A 38 16.35 17.43 -12.34
N THR A 39 16.50 17.26 -11.03
CA THR A 39 17.73 16.82 -10.38
C THR A 39 17.74 15.32 -10.12
N SER A 40 18.93 14.74 -9.92
CA SER A 40 19.08 13.34 -9.51
C SER A 40 18.51 13.08 -8.10
N LEU A 41 18.49 14.10 -7.24
CA LEU A 41 17.90 14.04 -5.91
C LEU A 41 16.38 13.90 -5.99
N GLU A 42 15.68 14.78 -6.73
CA GLU A 42 14.23 14.69 -6.94
C GLU A 42 13.81 13.32 -7.54
N LEU A 43 14.62 12.78 -8.46
CA LEU A 43 14.38 11.45 -9.02
C LEU A 43 14.53 10.34 -7.97
N SER A 44 15.56 10.42 -7.13
CA SER A 44 15.84 9.44 -6.09
C SER A 44 14.77 9.47 -4.99
N ASP A 45 14.33 10.66 -4.60
CA ASP A 45 13.25 10.85 -3.61
C ASP A 45 11.92 10.30 -4.14
N ALA A 46 11.60 10.53 -5.41
CA ALA A 46 10.39 9.99 -6.02
C ALA A 46 10.42 8.45 -6.13
N LEU A 47 11.59 7.87 -6.41
CA LEU A 47 11.78 6.42 -6.38
C LEU A 47 11.58 5.87 -4.97
N LEU A 48 12.21 6.49 -3.96
CA LEU A 48 12.07 6.10 -2.56
C LEU A 48 10.59 6.15 -2.12
N SER A 49 9.89 7.23 -2.46
CA SER A 49 8.46 7.39 -2.16
C SER A 49 7.60 6.30 -2.82
N THR A 50 7.91 5.93 -4.07
CA THR A 50 7.22 4.83 -4.77
C THR A 50 7.44 3.50 -4.04
N THR A 51 8.68 3.17 -3.71
CA THR A 51 9.01 1.93 -2.96
C THR A 51 8.35 1.89 -1.59
N GLN A 52 8.30 3.01 -0.87
CA GLN A 52 7.61 3.10 0.41
C GLN A 52 6.10 2.88 0.27
N ALA A 53 5.48 3.47 -0.75
CA ALA A 53 4.05 3.28 -1.02
C ALA A 53 3.73 1.81 -1.38
N GLU A 54 4.58 1.15 -2.18
CA GLU A 54 4.45 -0.28 -2.47
C GLU A 54 4.54 -1.14 -1.21
N ASN A 55 5.52 -0.86 -0.34
CA ASN A 55 5.66 -1.55 0.94
C ASN A 55 4.43 -1.35 1.84
N SER A 56 3.89 -0.13 1.90
CA SER A 56 2.66 0.15 2.65
C SER A 56 1.45 -0.62 2.11
N TYR A 57 1.34 -0.75 0.78
CA TYR A 57 0.26 -1.54 0.16
C TYR A 57 0.38 -3.03 0.50
N ILE A 58 1.60 -3.60 0.46
CA ILE A 58 1.84 -4.99 0.85
C ILE A 58 1.48 -5.23 2.32
N SER A 59 1.89 -4.33 3.22
CA SER A 59 1.54 -4.42 4.64
C SER A 59 0.03 -4.35 4.86
N ALA A 60 -0.67 -3.42 4.19
CA ALA A 60 -2.13 -3.31 4.28
C ALA A 60 -2.84 -4.59 3.80
N LEU A 61 -2.34 -5.22 2.73
CA LEU A 61 -2.87 -6.51 2.26
C LEU A 61 -2.68 -7.64 3.29
N ALA A 62 -1.55 -7.65 4.00
CA ALA A 62 -1.31 -8.62 5.08
C ALA A 62 -2.30 -8.39 6.24
N ASP A 63 -2.48 -7.15 6.66
CA ASP A 63 -3.40 -6.78 7.74
C ASP A 63 -4.87 -7.10 7.40
N LEU A 64 -5.27 -6.88 6.14
CA LEU A 64 -6.58 -7.28 5.63
C LEU A 64 -6.81 -8.80 5.76
N ARG A 65 -5.80 -9.61 5.42
CA ARG A 65 -5.89 -11.07 5.57
C ARG A 65 -6.01 -11.50 7.03
N VAL A 66 -5.21 -10.89 7.92
CA VAL A 66 -5.27 -11.18 9.37
C VAL A 66 -6.63 -10.81 9.96
N SER A 67 -7.17 -9.64 9.58
CA SER A 67 -8.47 -9.18 10.05
C SER A 67 -9.62 -10.04 9.52
N LEU A 68 -9.53 -10.53 8.28
CA LEU A 68 -10.49 -11.49 7.71
C LEU A 68 -10.49 -12.82 8.47
N VAL A 69 -9.33 -13.38 8.76
CA VAL A 69 -9.22 -14.63 9.56
C VAL A 69 -9.80 -14.42 10.97
N SER A 70 -9.52 -13.26 11.57
CA SER A 70 -10.07 -12.90 12.89
C SER A 70 -11.59 -12.77 12.86
N LEU A 71 -12.15 -12.21 11.79
CA LEU A 71 -13.60 -12.12 11.56
C LEU A 71 -14.23 -13.51 11.41
N GLN A 72 -13.63 -14.38 10.58
CA GLN A 72 -14.12 -15.75 10.39
C GLN A 72 -14.12 -16.55 11.69
N ARG A 73 -13.05 -16.44 12.50
CA ARG A 73 -12.98 -17.06 13.83
C ARG A 73 -14.06 -16.53 14.77
N ALA A 74 -14.25 -15.22 14.84
CA ALA A 74 -15.27 -14.59 15.69
C ALA A 74 -16.70 -14.97 15.26
N ALA A 75 -16.92 -15.24 13.97
CA ALA A 75 -18.19 -15.72 13.43
C ALA A 75 -18.39 -17.24 13.58
N GLY A 76 -17.43 -17.97 14.15
CA GLY A 76 -17.49 -19.43 14.28
C GLY A 76 -17.29 -20.19 12.95
N LEU A 77 -16.84 -19.51 11.89
CA LEU A 77 -16.61 -20.09 10.57
C LEU A 77 -15.22 -20.74 10.44
N LEU A 78 -14.36 -20.60 11.46
CA LEU A 78 -13.04 -21.22 11.51
C LEU A 78 -12.87 -22.03 12.80
N PRO A 79 -12.68 -23.36 12.75
CA PRO A 79 -12.33 -24.13 13.93
C PRO A 79 -10.94 -23.74 14.45
N PRO A 80 -10.70 -23.79 15.77
CA PRO A 80 -9.37 -23.57 16.32
C PRO A 80 -8.41 -24.62 15.76
N GLN A 81 -7.24 -24.18 15.26
CA GLN A 81 -6.15 -25.09 14.91
C GLN A 81 -5.57 -25.62 16.24
N ILE A 82 -5.80 -26.92 16.51
CA ILE A 82 -5.22 -27.67 17.63
C ILE A 82 -3.76 -27.99 17.32
#